data_AF-A0A7Z9GA49-F1
#
_entry.id   AF-A0A7Z9GA49-F1
#
_cell.length_a   1.000
_cell.length_b   1.000
_cell.length_c   1.000
_cell.angle_alpha   90.00
_cell.angle_beta   90.00
_cell.angle_gamma   90.00
#
_symmetry.space_group_name_H-M   'P 1'
#
loop_
_entity.id
_entity.type
_entity.pdbx_description
1 polymer ?
#
loop_
_entity_poly.entity_id
_entity_poly.type
_entity_poly.pdbx_seq_one_letter_code
_entity_poly.pdbx_strand_id
1 'polypeptide(L)' 'MIQGILMSKGITPAAAHEVAYAAPVVAAEKKAKRKVGQYQKKWGRNLKALKAKHPRTASGTLMKKAHRQTRKEMRS' A
#
# COMPACT_ATOMS: atom_id res chain seq x y z
N MET A 1 19.00 -7.35 16.09
CA MET A 1 19.83 -7.63 14.90
C MET A 1 19.82 -9.12 14.63
N ILE A 2 19.54 -9.54 13.40
CA ILE A 2 19.43 -10.97 13.01
C ILE A 2 20.74 -11.75 13.28
N GLN A 3 21.89 -11.08 13.15
CA GLN A 3 23.22 -11.62 13.43
C GLN A 3 23.35 -12.21 14.86
N GLY A 4 22.87 -11.50 15.89
CA GLY A 4 22.96 -11.98 17.28
C GLY A 4 22.14 -13.26 17.54
N ILE A 5 21.02 -13.43 16.83
CA ILE A 5 20.15 -14.62 16.92
C ILE A 5 20.79 -15.81 16.19
N LEU A 6 21.52 -15.58 15.09
CA LEU A 6 22.25 -16.65 14.39
C LEU A 6 23.45 -17.13 15.21
N MET A 7 24.19 -16.22 15.83
CA MET A 7 25.34 -16.57 16.67
C MET A 7 24.91 -17.38 17.90
N SER A 8 23.77 -17.08 18.52
CA SER A 8 23.23 -17.88 19.64
C SER A 8 22.78 -19.29 19.23
N LYS A 9 22.56 -19.55 17.93
CA LYS A 9 22.23 -20.88 17.38
C LYS A 9 23.47 -21.69 16.97
N GLY A 10 24.68 -21.21 17.28
CA GLY A 10 25.93 -21.91 16.99
C GLY A 10 26.47 -21.71 15.57
N ILE A 11 25.95 -20.73 14.81
CA ILE A 11 26.48 -20.39 13.48
C ILE A 11 27.73 -19.53 13.65
N THR A 12 28.77 -19.83 12.87
CA THR A 12 30.04 -19.10 12.93
C THR A 12 29.83 -17.62 12.61
N PRO A 13 30.61 -16.70 13.23
CA PRO A 13 30.44 -15.26 13.03
C PRO A 13 30.49 -14.84 11.56
N ALA A 14 31.35 -15.49 10.77
CA ALA A 14 31.51 -15.26 9.34
C ALA A 14 30.24 -15.65 8.56
N ALA A 15 29.71 -16.86 8.78
CA ALA A 15 28.48 -17.30 8.13
C ALA A 15 27.25 -16.52 8.61
N ALA A 16 27.21 -16.10 9.87
CA ALA A 16 26.15 -15.25 10.42
C ALA A 16 26.15 -13.84 9.80
N HIS A 17 27.34 -13.29 9.51
CA HIS A 17 27.49 -12.02 8.81
C HIS A 17 27.07 -12.16 7.33
N GLU A 18 27.49 -13.22 6.64
CA GLU A 18 27.10 -13.48 5.26
C GLU A 18 25.57 -13.61 5.11
N VAL A 19 24.92 -14.40 5.97
CA VAL A 19 23.46 -14.61 5.93
C VAL A 19 22.67 -13.37 6.35
N ALA A 20 23.21 -12.55 7.26
CA ALA A 20 22.57 -11.31 7.69
C ALA A 20 22.62 -10.20 6.62
N TYR A 21 23.65 -10.19 5.77
CA TYR A 21 23.89 -9.14 4.77
C TYR A 21 23.74 -9.62 3.31
N ALA A 22 23.49 -10.91 3.07
CA ALA A 22 23.03 -11.39 1.77
C ALA A 22 21.62 -10.84 1.46
N ALA A 23 21.47 -10.27 0.27
CA ALA A 23 20.20 -9.74 -0.24
C ALA A 23 19.07 -10.79 -0.19
N PRO A 24 17.81 -10.35 -0.04
CA PRO A 24 17.00 -10.60 1.15
C PRO A 24 16.45 -12.02 1.28
N VAL A 25 16.57 -12.60 2.48
CA VAL A 25 16.15 -13.98 2.84
C VAL A 25 14.62 -14.14 2.98
N VAL A 26 13.81 -13.11 2.77
CA VAL A 26 12.36 -13.28 2.75
C VAL A 26 11.76 -12.37 1.69
N ALA A 27 11.30 -12.95 0.59
CA ALA A 27 10.33 -12.28 -0.27
C ALA A 27 9.14 -11.91 0.63
N ALA A 28 9.04 -10.63 1.02
CA ALA A 28 7.97 -10.18 1.89
C ALA A 28 6.63 -10.59 1.28
N GLU A 29 5.94 -11.54 1.94
CA GLU A 29 4.68 -12.05 1.45
C GLU A 29 3.73 -10.88 1.23
N LYS A 30 3.21 -10.78 0.00
CA LYS A 30 2.33 -9.67 -0.37
C LYS A 30 1.06 -9.78 0.47
N LYS A 31 0.89 -8.85 1.42
CA LYS A 31 -0.31 -8.76 2.25
C LYS A 31 -1.55 -8.78 1.37
N ALA A 32 -2.48 -9.67 1.69
CA ALA A 32 -3.76 -9.77 0.98
C ALA A 32 -4.48 -8.41 1.03
N LYS A 33 -4.91 -7.92 -0.14
CA LYS A 33 -5.66 -6.67 -0.24
C LYS A 33 -7.06 -6.87 0.36
N ARG A 34 -7.48 -5.96 1.24
CA ARG A 34 -8.82 -5.99 1.82
C ARG A 34 -9.89 -5.78 0.74
N LYS A 35 -10.99 -6.51 0.85
CA LYS A 35 -12.18 -6.30 0.01
C LYS A 35 -12.78 -4.93 0.34
N VAL A 36 -12.80 -4.04 -0.65
CA VAL A 36 -13.43 -2.73 -0.52
C VAL A 36 -14.91 -2.80 -0.90
N GLY A 37 -15.76 -2.02 -0.20
CA GLY A 37 -17.20 -1.94 -0.46
C GLY A 37 -17.55 -1.22 -1.76
N GLN A 38 -18.82 -1.29 -2.18
CA GLN A 38 -19.29 -0.72 -3.45
C GLN A 38 -19.11 0.81 -3.53
N TYR A 39 -19.37 1.52 -2.41
CA TYR A 39 -19.17 2.96 -2.33
C TYR A 39 -17.72 3.36 -2.63
N GLN A 40 -16.75 2.70 -1.98
CA GLN A 40 -15.33 2.98 -2.15
C GLN A 40 -14.85 2.69 -3.58
N LYS A 41 -15.40 1.65 -4.22
CA LYS A 41 -15.11 1.34 -5.64
C LYS A 41 -15.58 2.45 -6.57
N LYS A 42 -16.84 2.91 -6.42
CA LYS A 42 -17.39 4.00 -7.24
C LYS A 42 -16.64 5.31 -7.01
N TRP A 43 -16.39 5.66 -5.75
CA TRP A 43 -15.63 6.85 -5.38
C TRP A 43 -14.22 6.88 -5.99
N GLY A 44 -13.50 5.76 -5.96
CA GLY A 44 -12.16 5.67 -6.56
C GLY A 44 -12.16 5.92 -8.07
N ARG A 45 -13.19 5.45 -8.80
CA ARG A 45 -13.34 5.73 -10.24
C ARG A 45 -13.61 7.21 -10.51
N ASN A 46 -14.52 7.81 -9.74
CA ASN A 46 -14.86 9.23 -9.86
C ASN A 46 -13.66 10.14 -9.54
N LEU A 47 -12.90 9.81 -8.49
CA LEU A 47 -11.70 10.55 -8.13
C LEU A 47 -10.61 10.43 -9.21
N LYS A 48 -10.42 9.24 -9.80
CA LYS A 48 -9.46 9.05 -10.89
C LYS A 48 -9.84 9.90 -12.11
N ALA A 49 -11.11 9.91 -12.50
CA ALA A 49 -11.61 10.74 -13.60
C ALA A 49 -11.42 12.24 -13.32
N LEU A 50 -11.71 12.69 -12.09
CA LEU A 50 -11.53 14.08 -11.69
C LEU A 50 -10.07 14.52 -11.70
N LYS A 51 -9.15 13.67 -11.22
CA LYS A 51 -7.70 13.96 -11.27
C LYS A 51 -7.18 14.07 -12.70
N ALA A 52 -7.66 13.21 -13.61
CA ALA A 52 -7.30 13.27 -15.02
C ALA A 52 -7.81 14.56 -15.70
N LYS A 53 -9.05 14.96 -15.42
CA LYS A 53 -9.65 16.18 -15.99
C LYS A 53 -9.09 17.48 -15.40
N HIS A 54 -8.67 17.45 -14.14
CA HIS A 54 -8.29 18.65 -13.40
C HIS A 54 -6.93 18.51 -12.71
N PRO A 55 -5.83 18.39 -13.46
CA PRO A 55 -4.50 18.13 -12.90
C PRO A 55 -3.96 19.27 -12.03
N ARG A 56 -4.38 20.51 -12.29
CA ARG A 56 -3.94 21.71 -11.54
C ARG A 56 -4.76 21.99 -10.27
N THR A 57 -5.88 21.31 -10.09
CA THR A 57 -6.74 21.54 -8.93
C THR A 57 -6.22 20.78 -7.72
N ALA A 58 -6.26 21.41 -6.55
CA ALA A 58 -5.83 20.78 -5.31
C ALA A 58 -6.59 19.46 -5.03
N SER A 59 -5.84 18.43 -4.62
CA SER A 59 -6.37 17.08 -4.35
C SER A 59 -7.53 17.07 -3.36
N GLY A 60 -7.49 17.91 -2.32
CA GLY A 60 -8.57 18.02 -1.33
C GLY A 60 -9.91 18.46 -1.94
N THR A 61 -9.88 19.40 -2.89
CA THR A 61 -11.06 19.87 -3.61
C THR A 61 -11.62 18.77 -4.51
N LEU A 62 -10.75 18.04 -5.21
CA LEU A 62 -11.17 16.90 -6.04
C LEU A 62 -11.79 15.77 -5.21
N MET A 63 -11.26 15.54 -4.00
CA MET A 63 -11.78 14.53 -3.08
C MET A 63 -13.20 14.87 -2.60
N LYS A 64 -13.44 16.13 -2.21
CA LYS A 64 -14.79 16.62 -1.86
C LYS A 64 -15.77 16.48 -3.02
N LYS A 65 -15.36 16.84 -4.24
CA LYS A 65 -16.17 16.68 -5.46
C LYS A 65 -16.50 15.20 -5.74
N ALA A 66 -15.51 14.31 -5.63
CA ALA A 66 -15.70 12.88 -5.85
C ALA A 66 -16.70 12.27 -4.85
N HIS A 67 -16.66 12.65 -3.57
CA HIS A 67 -17.64 12.19 -2.58
C HIS A 67 -19.05 12.68 -2.88
N ARG A 68 -19.22 13.97 -3.25
CA ARG A 68 -20.53 14.52 -3.63
C ARG A 68 -21.12 13.79 -4.84
N GLN A 69 -20.32 13.57 -5.87
CA GLN A 69 -20.73 12.84 -7.06
C GLN A 69 -21.14 11.40 -6.72
N THR A 70 -20.30 10.68 -5.96
CA THR A 70 -20.59 9.28 -5.59
C THR A 70 -21.84 9.15 -4.73
N ARG A 71 -22.08 10.10 -3.80
CA ARG A 71 -23.33 10.13 -3.02
C ARG A 71 -24.55 10.35 -3.91
N LYS A 72 -24.45 11.21 -4.92
CA LYS A 72 -25.53 11.45 -5.88
C LYS A 72 -25.85 10.19 -6.70
N GLU A 73 -24.83 9.53 -7.22
CA GLU A 73 -24.95 8.29 -8.03
C GLU A 73 -25.42 7.05 -7.25
N MET A 74 -25.41 7.09 -5.92
CA MET A 74 -25.86 5.99 -5.06
C MET A 74 -27.20 6.26 -4.38
N ARG A 75 -27.68 7.50 -4.43
CA ARG A 75 -28.98 7.89 -3.88
C ARG A 75 -30.10 7.84 -4.93
N SER A 76 -29.73 7.71 -6.20
CA SER A 76 -30.59 7.33 -7.32
C SER A 76 -30.80 5.82 -7.34
#